data_AF-A0A542KHE4-F1
#
_entry.id   AF-A0A542KHE4-F1
#
_cell.length_a   1.000
_cell.length_b   1.000
_cell.length_c   1.000
_cell.angle_alpha   90.00
_cell.angle_beta   90.00
_cell.angle_gamma   90.00
#
_symmetry.space_group_name_H-M   'P 1'
#
loop_
_entity.id
_entity.type
_entity.pdbx_description
1 polymer ?
#
loop_
_entity_poly.entity_id
_entity_poly.type
_entity_poly.pdbx_seq_one_letter_code
_entity_poly.pdbx_strand_id
1 'polypeptide(L)'
;MKVLHVITGLGVGGAEQQLRLLVRHLPVDCDVVTLTNPGAVADGLVADGVRVTDLGMAGNRDLAALPLLARLIRSGGYDLVHTHLYRACVYGRPAARLAGVRAIVATEHSLGDSQMEGRRLTRGVRSLYLASERLGRSTVAVSPTVAERLRRWGVPAPRIAVVPNGIDLPRFRFDPDRRRRTRRRLGLPDDAYVIGGIGRLAPGKRFNVLVHALARLPLDHWLLLVGGGGEENALRRTAHEAGVADRVLFTGERPYVPDGTPGPDLPSLASAMDVLASPSPEEAFGLAIVEALASGLPVLYASCPAIEDLPPQQSAPARRVPCGVEEFAAAVAATRARGPAPRPVPEAARHYCITRSAAQLMGVYTAAVSPSSPSLQGAPST
;
A
#
# COMPACT_ATOMS: atom_id res chain seq x y z
N MET A 1 2.36 -2.46 -26.36
CA MET A 1 2.57 -3.53 -25.37
C MET A 1 1.26 -3.73 -24.63
N LYS A 2 0.79 -4.96 -24.50
CA LYS A 2 -0.41 -5.32 -23.75
C LYS A 2 -0.03 -6.10 -22.50
N VAL A 3 -0.42 -5.58 -21.34
CA VAL A 3 -0.02 -6.10 -20.02
C VAL A 3 -1.23 -6.65 -19.27
N LEU A 4 -1.14 -7.88 -18.79
CA LEU A 4 -2.11 -8.42 -17.84
C LEU A 4 -1.59 -8.30 -16.42
N HIS A 5 -2.33 -7.60 -15.56
CA HIS A 5 -2.10 -7.59 -14.13
C HIS A 5 -2.92 -8.67 -13.44
N VAL A 6 -2.28 -9.56 -12.70
CA VAL A 6 -2.95 -10.58 -11.88
C VAL A 6 -2.76 -10.20 -10.41
N ILE A 7 -3.85 -10.08 -9.66
CA ILE A 7 -3.82 -9.72 -8.23
C ILE A 7 -4.72 -10.64 -7.41
N THR A 8 -4.35 -10.91 -6.15
CA THR A 8 -5.10 -11.84 -5.29
C THR A 8 -6.57 -11.44 -5.12
N GLY A 9 -6.83 -10.16 -4.83
CA GLY A 9 -8.15 -9.59 -4.58
C GLY A 9 -8.16 -8.12 -4.96
N LEU A 10 -9.34 -7.54 -5.18
CA LEU A 10 -9.52 -6.11 -5.45
C LEU A 10 -10.34 -5.40 -4.36
N GLY A 11 -10.19 -5.84 -3.11
CA GLY A 11 -10.76 -5.18 -1.93
C GLY A 11 -10.12 -3.81 -1.64
N VAL A 12 -10.44 -3.22 -0.49
CA VAL A 12 -9.81 -1.96 -0.07
C VAL A 12 -8.49 -2.25 0.63
N GLY A 13 -7.37 -1.92 -0.03
CA GLY A 13 -6.04 -2.08 0.51
C GLY A 13 -5.00 -1.27 -0.26
N GLY A 14 -3.80 -1.15 0.32
CA GLY A 14 -2.73 -0.34 -0.27
C GLY A 14 -2.23 -0.89 -1.61
N ALA A 15 -2.14 -2.21 -1.76
CA ALA A 15 -1.66 -2.84 -3.00
C ALA A 15 -2.65 -2.66 -4.15
N GLU A 16 -3.95 -2.78 -3.86
CA GLU A 16 -5.04 -2.65 -4.80
C GLU A 16 -5.18 -1.20 -5.29
N GLN A 17 -5.15 -0.23 -4.36
CA GLN A 17 -5.15 1.20 -4.71
C GLN A 17 -3.90 1.58 -5.50
N GLN A 18 -2.74 1.03 -5.14
CA GLN A 18 -1.49 1.24 -5.87
C GLN A 18 -1.57 0.69 -7.30
N LEU A 19 -2.14 -0.49 -7.50
CA LEU A 19 -2.35 -1.07 -8.83
C LEU A 19 -3.23 -0.14 -9.68
N ARG A 20 -4.39 0.27 -9.16
CA ARG A 20 -5.29 1.19 -9.87
C ARG A 20 -4.59 2.49 -10.25
N LEU A 21 -3.85 3.08 -9.32
CA LEU A 21 -3.15 4.33 -9.56
C LEU A 21 -2.03 4.16 -10.61
N LEU A 22 -1.28 3.05 -10.57
CA LEU A 22 -0.26 2.74 -11.57
C LEU A 22 -0.84 2.57 -12.97
N VAL A 23 -1.89 1.76 -13.11
CA VAL A 23 -2.49 1.47 -14.44
C VAL A 23 -2.94 2.73 -15.16
N ARG A 24 -3.46 3.74 -14.43
CA ARG A 24 -3.84 5.04 -15.00
C ARG A 24 -2.66 5.83 -15.61
N HIS A 25 -1.44 5.55 -15.17
CA HIS A 25 -0.24 6.31 -15.54
C HIS A 25 0.74 5.51 -16.40
N LEU A 26 0.45 4.23 -16.65
CA LEU A 26 1.26 3.40 -17.53
C LEU A 26 0.87 3.66 -18.99
N PRO A 27 1.83 3.95 -19.89
CA PRO A 27 1.55 4.22 -21.31
C PRO A 27 1.40 2.92 -22.12
N VAL A 28 0.63 1.95 -21.61
CA VAL A 28 0.41 0.64 -22.22
C VAL A 28 -1.02 0.16 -21.97
N ASP A 29 -1.50 -0.76 -22.80
CA ASP A 29 -2.83 -1.34 -22.63
C ASP A 29 -2.79 -2.33 -21.47
N CYS A 30 -3.60 -2.08 -20.44
CA CYS A 30 -3.66 -2.88 -19.23
C CYS A 30 -5.02 -3.56 -19.08
N ASP A 31 -5.00 -4.87 -18.83
CA ASP A 31 -6.15 -5.61 -18.29
C ASP A 31 -5.82 -6.10 -16.87
N VAL A 32 -6.83 -6.29 -16.04
CA VAL A 32 -6.67 -6.78 -14.66
C VAL A 32 -7.48 -8.06 -14.46
N VAL A 33 -6.87 -9.07 -13.85
CA VAL A 33 -7.53 -10.26 -13.33
C VAL A 33 -7.38 -10.30 -11.82
N THR A 34 -8.50 -10.49 -11.13
CA THR A 34 -8.51 -10.82 -9.71
C THR A 34 -8.74 -12.31 -9.50
N LEU A 35 -8.06 -12.91 -8.52
CA LEU A 35 -8.18 -14.33 -8.26
C LEU A 35 -9.44 -14.67 -7.45
N THR A 36 -9.67 -14.02 -6.30
CA THR A 36 -10.70 -14.49 -5.35
C THR A 36 -11.88 -13.54 -5.13
N ASN A 37 -11.73 -12.24 -5.43
CA ASN A 37 -12.79 -11.28 -5.07
C ASN A 37 -12.71 -10.00 -5.94
N PRO A 38 -13.73 -9.71 -6.77
CA PRO A 38 -13.93 -8.40 -7.36
C PRO A 38 -14.44 -7.47 -6.27
N GLY A 39 -13.53 -6.71 -5.68
CA GLY A 39 -13.88 -5.77 -4.61
C GLY A 39 -14.05 -4.34 -5.10
N ALA A 40 -14.20 -3.45 -4.14
CA ALA A 40 -14.33 -2.01 -4.29
C ALA A 40 -13.40 -1.31 -5.30
N VAL A 41 -12.18 -1.82 -5.47
CA VAL A 41 -11.19 -1.25 -6.39
C VAL A 41 -11.46 -1.67 -7.84
N ALA A 42 -12.13 -2.81 -8.05
CA ALA A 42 -12.56 -3.27 -9.37
C ALA A 42 -13.52 -2.26 -10.02
N ASP A 43 -14.54 -1.78 -9.29
CA ASP A 43 -15.46 -0.73 -9.77
C ASP A 43 -14.69 0.50 -10.26
N GLY A 44 -13.67 0.87 -9.49
CA GLY A 44 -12.81 1.98 -9.79
C GLY A 44 -11.98 1.78 -11.06
N LEU A 45 -11.40 0.60 -11.24
CA LEU A 45 -10.64 0.23 -12.44
C LEU A 45 -11.54 0.22 -13.68
N VAL A 46 -12.75 -0.35 -13.58
CA VAL A 46 -13.75 -0.36 -14.67
C VAL A 46 -14.16 1.06 -15.04
N ALA A 47 -14.40 1.92 -14.06
CA ALA A 47 -14.71 3.34 -14.30
C ALA A 47 -13.55 4.10 -14.97
N ASP A 48 -12.32 3.61 -14.82
CA ASP A 48 -11.12 4.16 -15.48
C ASP A 48 -10.90 3.58 -16.89
N GLY A 49 -11.83 2.77 -17.39
CA GLY A 49 -11.75 2.12 -18.71
C GLY A 49 -10.91 0.84 -18.73
N VAL A 50 -10.49 0.32 -17.57
CA VAL A 50 -9.69 -0.89 -17.46
C VAL A 50 -10.61 -2.11 -17.43
N ARG A 51 -10.33 -3.11 -18.29
CA ARG A 51 -11.05 -4.38 -18.23
C ARG A 51 -10.64 -5.15 -16.98
N VAL A 52 -11.61 -5.47 -16.14
CA VAL A 52 -11.41 -6.32 -14.95
C VAL A 52 -12.14 -7.64 -15.15
N THR A 53 -11.43 -8.75 -14.96
CA THR A 53 -12.03 -10.10 -14.94
C THR A 53 -11.84 -10.72 -13.56
N ASP A 54 -12.92 -11.25 -12.99
CA ASP A 54 -12.85 -12.09 -11.80
C ASP A 54 -12.70 -13.56 -12.21
N LEU A 55 -11.69 -14.24 -11.66
CA LEU A 55 -11.46 -15.65 -11.90
C LEU A 55 -12.37 -16.54 -11.04
N GLY A 56 -12.93 -16.01 -9.94
CA GLY A 56 -13.85 -16.74 -9.07
C GLY A 56 -13.19 -17.88 -8.27
N MET A 57 -11.89 -17.75 -7.96
CA MET A 57 -11.14 -18.80 -7.25
C MET A 57 -11.66 -18.97 -5.82
N ALA A 58 -12.15 -20.18 -5.50
CA ALA A 58 -12.83 -20.45 -4.23
C ALA A 58 -11.86 -20.53 -3.02
N GLY A 59 -10.57 -20.74 -3.26
CA GLY A 59 -9.57 -20.78 -2.20
C GLY A 59 -8.16 -21.17 -2.66
N ASN A 60 -7.24 -21.30 -1.70
CA ASN A 60 -5.82 -21.57 -1.99
C ASN A 60 -5.52 -22.92 -2.65
N ARG A 61 -6.48 -23.85 -2.63
CA ARG A 61 -6.35 -25.21 -3.20
C ARG A 61 -7.15 -25.39 -4.49
N ASP A 62 -7.73 -24.32 -5.00
CA ASP A 62 -8.48 -24.37 -6.24
C ASP A 62 -7.51 -24.42 -7.42
N LEU A 63 -7.07 -25.64 -7.75
CA LEU A 63 -6.15 -25.89 -8.84
C LEU A 63 -6.79 -25.68 -10.22
N ALA A 64 -8.12 -25.60 -10.31
CA ALA A 64 -8.82 -25.31 -11.55
C ALA A 64 -8.61 -23.85 -12.00
N ALA A 65 -8.27 -22.95 -11.07
CA ALA A 65 -7.89 -21.58 -11.38
C ALA A 65 -6.70 -21.48 -12.34
N LEU A 66 -5.74 -22.42 -12.26
CA LEU A 66 -4.53 -22.38 -13.08
C LEU A 66 -4.80 -22.54 -14.60
N PRO A 67 -5.48 -23.61 -15.08
CA PRO A 67 -5.79 -23.75 -16.50
C PRO A 67 -6.76 -22.68 -17.00
N LEU A 68 -7.68 -22.20 -16.17
CA LEU A 68 -8.57 -21.08 -16.52
C LEU A 68 -7.76 -19.80 -16.76
N LEU A 69 -6.87 -19.45 -15.83
CA LEU A 69 -6.01 -18.28 -15.97
C LEU A 69 -5.07 -18.41 -17.17
N ALA A 70 -4.50 -19.60 -17.41
CA ALA A 70 -3.64 -19.83 -18.58
C ALA A 70 -4.39 -19.67 -19.92
N ARG A 71 -5.65 -20.14 -20.00
CA ARG A 71 -6.50 -19.93 -21.18
C ARG A 71 -6.81 -18.45 -21.39
N LEU A 72 -7.17 -17.74 -20.32
CA LEU A 72 -7.42 -16.29 -20.37
C LEU A 72 -6.18 -15.56 -20.90
N ILE A 73 -5.01 -15.80 -20.30
CA ILE A 73 -3.75 -15.17 -20.73
C ILE A 73 -3.47 -15.46 -22.21
N ARG A 74 -3.63 -16.72 -22.65
CA ARG A 74 -3.38 -17.11 -24.03
C ARG A 74 -4.33 -16.42 -25.01
N SER A 75 -5.63 -16.40 -24.68
CA SER A 75 -6.66 -15.77 -25.51
C SER A 75 -6.55 -14.25 -25.58
N GLY A 76 -6.01 -13.63 -24.52
CA GLY A 76 -5.87 -12.18 -24.45
C GLY A 76 -4.69 -11.61 -25.23
N GLY A 77 -3.74 -12.46 -25.68
CA GLY A 77 -2.59 -12.04 -26.47
C GLY A 77 -1.68 -11.05 -25.74
N TYR A 78 -1.39 -11.29 -24.45
CA TYR A 78 -0.57 -10.40 -23.63
C TYR A 78 0.92 -10.55 -23.91
N ASP A 79 1.63 -9.43 -23.99
CA ASP A 79 3.09 -9.39 -24.12
C ASP A 79 3.77 -9.67 -22.78
N LEU A 80 3.14 -9.26 -21.67
CA LEU A 80 3.67 -9.35 -20.32
C LEU A 80 2.57 -9.67 -19.30
N VAL A 81 2.89 -10.52 -18.33
CA VAL A 81 2.04 -10.77 -17.16
C VAL A 81 2.71 -10.22 -15.91
N HIS A 82 2.02 -9.33 -15.19
CA HIS A 82 2.48 -8.74 -13.93
C HIS A 82 1.66 -9.27 -12.76
N THR A 83 2.28 -10.05 -11.86
CA THR A 83 1.62 -10.59 -10.68
C THR A 83 1.82 -9.71 -9.43
N HIS A 84 0.76 -9.48 -8.66
CA HIS A 84 0.77 -8.64 -7.44
C HIS A 84 0.37 -9.46 -6.21
N LEU A 85 1.22 -9.49 -5.19
CA LEU A 85 1.08 -10.28 -3.96
C LEU A 85 1.33 -11.79 -4.14
N TYR A 86 1.57 -12.45 -3.01
CA TYR A 86 1.98 -13.86 -2.95
C TYR A 86 1.09 -14.80 -3.76
N ARG A 87 -0.23 -14.72 -3.59
CA ARG A 87 -1.13 -15.69 -4.24
C ARG A 87 -1.13 -15.53 -5.76
N ALA A 88 -1.16 -14.28 -6.24
CA ALA A 88 -1.02 -14.01 -7.67
C ALA A 88 0.33 -14.44 -8.22
N CYS A 89 1.42 -14.32 -7.45
CA CYS A 89 2.72 -14.84 -7.84
C CYS A 89 2.70 -16.38 -8.02
N VAL A 90 2.08 -17.11 -7.08
CA VAL A 90 2.03 -18.57 -7.11
C VAL A 90 1.16 -19.12 -8.25
N TYR A 91 0.04 -18.47 -8.57
CA TYR A 91 -0.86 -18.92 -9.64
C TYR A 91 -0.56 -18.28 -11.01
N GLY A 92 -0.27 -16.98 -11.03
CA GLY A 92 -0.08 -16.21 -12.24
C GLY A 92 1.23 -16.50 -12.97
N ARG A 93 2.35 -16.73 -12.26
CA ARG A 93 3.63 -17.04 -12.91
C ARG A 93 3.59 -18.38 -13.67
N PRO A 94 3.08 -19.50 -13.09
CA PRO A 94 2.89 -20.73 -13.85
C PRO A 94 1.85 -20.58 -14.97
N ALA A 95 0.73 -19.90 -14.74
CA ALA A 95 -0.30 -19.69 -15.76
C ALA A 95 0.25 -18.96 -16.99
N ALA A 96 1.05 -17.91 -16.76
CA ALA A 96 1.70 -17.15 -17.83
C ALA A 96 2.66 -18.03 -18.65
N ARG A 97 3.47 -18.87 -17.99
CA ARG A 97 4.34 -19.82 -18.70
C ARG A 97 3.56 -20.86 -19.50
N LEU A 98 2.49 -21.41 -18.94
CA LEU A 98 1.59 -22.33 -19.65
C LEU A 98 0.89 -21.66 -20.83
N ALA A 99 0.67 -20.35 -20.76
CA ALA A 99 0.11 -19.56 -21.86
C ALA A 99 1.14 -19.15 -22.92
N GLY A 100 2.43 -19.39 -22.71
CA GLY A 100 3.52 -19.02 -23.62
C GLY A 100 4.14 -17.65 -23.35
N VAL A 101 3.65 -16.90 -22.34
CA VAL A 101 4.19 -15.57 -21.99
C VAL A 101 5.41 -15.73 -21.10
N ARG A 102 6.58 -15.32 -21.60
CA ARG A 102 7.86 -15.41 -20.87
C ARG A 102 8.24 -14.13 -20.12
N ALA A 103 7.70 -12.98 -20.53
CA ALA A 103 7.87 -11.72 -19.82
C ALA A 103 6.92 -11.71 -18.61
N ILE A 104 7.44 -12.13 -17.46
CA ILE A 104 6.68 -12.23 -16.22
C ILE A 104 7.35 -11.36 -15.17
N VAL A 105 6.62 -10.36 -14.69
CA VAL A 105 7.06 -9.45 -13.62
C VAL A 105 6.20 -9.70 -12.40
N ALA A 106 6.76 -9.50 -11.21
CA ALA A 106 5.99 -9.55 -9.97
C ALA A 106 6.25 -8.31 -9.13
N THR A 107 5.27 -7.80 -8.38
CA THR A 107 5.52 -6.79 -7.34
C THR A 107 5.12 -7.31 -5.97
N GLU A 108 6.04 -7.21 -5.02
CA GLU A 108 5.81 -7.58 -3.62
C GLU A 108 5.43 -6.38 -2.76
N HIS A 109 4.12 -6.29 -2.44
CA HIS A 109 3.52 -5.19 -1.68
C HIS A 109 3.42 -5.45 -0.16
N SER A 110 3.60 -6.69 0.28
CA SER A 110 3.29 -7.10 1.67
C SER A 110 4.25 -8.16 2.17
N LEU A 111 5.54 -7.84 2.10
CA LEU A 111 6.63 -8.67 2.61
C LEU A 111 7.11 -8.16 3.98
N GLY A 112 6.65 -8.81 5.05
CA GLY A 112 7.19 -8.64 6.39
C GLY A 112 8.24 -9.70 6.75
N ASP A 113 8.87 -9.56 7.91
CA ASP A 113 9.89 -10.47 8.42
C ASP A 113 9.30 -11.80 8.90
N SER A 114 8.07 -11.78 9.43
CA SER A 114 7.38 -12.97 9.95
C SER A 114 6.06 -13.31 9.22
N GLN A 115 5.55 -12.37 8.42
CA GLN A 115 4.27 -12.53 7.73
C GLN A 115 4.33 -12.04 6.28
N MET A 116 3.52 -12.68 5.44
CA MET A 116 3.32 -12.29 4.04
C MET A 116 1.83 -12.34 3.72
N GLU A 117 1.24 -11.21 3.36
CA GLU A 117 -0.20 -11.11 3.05
C GLU A 117 -1.09 -11.67 4.19
N GLY A 118 -0.73 -11.37 5.44
CA GLY A 118 -1.42 -11.87 6.64
C GLY A 118 -1.18 -13.35 6.98
N ARG A 119 -0.38 -14.07 6.18
CA ARG A 119 0.01 -15.46 6.44
C ARG A 119 1.30 -15.53 7.22
N ARG A 120 1.37 -16.45 8.19
CA ARG A 120 2.64 -16.80 8.83
C ARG A 120 3.61 -17.36 7.80
N LEU A 121 4.85 -16.88 7.84
CA LEU A 121 5.87 -17.34 6.93
C LEU A 121 6.41 -18.71 7.36
N THR A 122 5.94 -19.78 6.72
CA THR A 122 6.47 -21.14 6.93
C THR A 122 7.51 -21.51 5.86
N ARG A 123 8.33 -22.53 6.13
CA ARG A 123 9.27 -23.07 5.12
C ARG A 123 8.55 -23.46 3.83
N GLY A 124 7.37 -24.07 3.90
CA GLY A 124 6.57 -24.44 2.74
C GLY A 124 6.09 -23.24 1.92
N VAL A 125 5.60 -22.19 2.60
CA VAL A 125 5.18 -20.93 1.95
C VAL A 125 6.35 -20.30 1.19
N ARG A 126 7.53 -20.24 1.83
CA ARG A 126 8.77 -19.73 1.22
C ARG A 126 9.22 -20.58 0.03
N SER A 127 9.22 -21.91 0.16
CA SER A 127 9.61 -22.81 -0.94
C SER A 127 8.69 -22.64 -2.16
N LEU A 128 7.37 -22.54 -1.93
CA LEU A 128 6.40 -22.32 -3.01
C LEU A 128 6.59 -20.95 -3.68
N TYR A 129 6.88 -19.91 -2.89
CA TYR A 129 7.22 -18.59 -3.42
C TYR A 129 8.43 -18.68 -4.37
N LEU A 130 9.55 -19.22 -3.90
CA LEU A 130 10.80 -19.30 -4.65
C LEU A 130 10.67 -20.19 -5.89
N ALA A 131 9.93 -21.30 -5.80
CA ALA A 131 9.64 -22.16 -6.94
C ALA A 131 8.89 -21.40 -8.04
N SER A 132 7.87 -20.59 -7.66
CA SER A 132 7.15 -19.76 -8.62
C SER A 132 8.02 -18.61 -9.16
N GLU A 133 8.88 -18.00 -8.32
CA GLU A 133 9.75 -16.88 -8.69
C GLU A 133 10.70 -17.26 -9.84
N ARG A 134 11.19 -18.50 -9.88
CA ARG A 134 12.05 -19.01 -10.95
C ARG A 134 11.43 -18.86 -12.35
N LEU A 135 10.10 -18.85 -12.44
CA LEU A 135 9.34 -18.66 -13.69
C LEU A 135 9.28 -17.19 -14.12
N GLY A 136 9.52 -16.25 -13.21
CA GLY A 136 9.60 -14.81 -13.46
C GLY A 136 10.87 -14.38 -14.20
N ARG A 137 10.81 -13.20 -14.82
CA ARG A 137 11.96 -12.43 -15.34
C ARG A 137 12.48 -11.46 -14.28
N SER A 138 11.59 -10.78 -13.57
CA SER A 138 11.94 -9.81 -12.54
C SER A 138 10.92 -9.81 -11.40
N THR A 139 11.40 -9.47 -10.20
CA THR A 139 10.60 -9.21 -9.00
C THR A 139 10.87 -7.78 -8.55
N VAL A 140 9.85 -6.96 -8.61
CA VAL A 140 9.80 -5.58 -8.14
C VAL A 140 9.62 -5.56 -6.61
N ALA A 141 10.53 -4.88 -5.95
CA ALA A 141 10.44 -4.49 -4.55
C ALA A 141 9.97 -3.04 -4.45
N VAL A 142 8.98 -2.78 -3.59
CA VAL A 142 8.45 -1.43 -3.37
C VAL A 142 9.37 -0.52 -2.55
N SER A 143 10.44 -1.06 -1.97
CA SER A 143 11.45 -0.31 -1.21
C SER A 143 12.78 -1.07 -1.21
N PRO A 144 13.93 -0.38 -1.00
CA PRO A 144 15.20 -1.03 -0.67
C PRO A 144 15.09 -2.04 0.47
N THR A 145 14.32 -1.72 1.51
CA THR A 145 14.02 -2.65 2.62
C THR A 145 13.36 -3.96 2.14
N VAL A 146 12.37 -3.87 1.25
CA VAL A 146 11.72 -5.07 0.65
C VAL A 146 12.68 -5.82 -0.26
N ALA A 147 13.53 -5.13 -1.03
CA ALA A 147 14.54 -5.77 -1.86
C ALA A 147 15.53 -6.59 -1.02
N GLU A 148 15.96 -6.05 0.11
CA GLU A 148 16.86 -6.77 1.01
C GLU A 148 16.18 -7.98 1.66
N ARG A 149 14.90 -7.86 2.04
CA ARG A 149 14.09 -9.01 2.47
C ARG A 149 14.01 -10.09 1.40
N LEU A 150 13.79 -9.73 0.13
CA LEU A 150 13.76 -10.69 -0.98
C LEU A 150 15.11 -11.39 -1.19
N ARG A 151 16.23 -10.67 -1.07
CA ARG A 151 17.57 -11.26 -1.12
C ARG A 151 17.79 -12.27 -0.01
N ARG A 152 17.46 -11.91 1.24
CA ARG A 152 17.52 -12.83 2.39
C ARG A 152 16.63 -14.07 2.20
N TRP A 153 15.52 -13.92 1.48
CA TRP A 153 14.63 -15.03 1.14
C TRP A 153 15.19 -15.95 0.06
N GLY A 154 16.20 -15.52 -0.71
CA GLY A 154 16.84 -16.32 -1.74
C GLY A 154 16.43 -15.94 -3.16
N VAL A 155 15.78 -14.79 -3.36
CA VAL A 155 15.56 -14.25 -4.71
C VAL A 155 16.90 -13.70 -5.23
N PRO A 156 17.36 -14.10 -6.43
CA PRO A 156 18.64 -13.62 -6.97
C PRO A 156 18.65 -12.10 -7.18
N ALA A 157 19.73 -11.43 -6.73
CA ALA A 157 19.87 -9.98 -6.84
C ALA A 157 19.64 -9.41 -8.27
N PRO A 158 20.13 -10.05 -9.37
CA PRO A 158 19.88 -9.57 -10.73
C PRO A 158 18.41 -9.58 -11.16
N ARG A 159 17.55 -10.30 -10.43
CA ARG A 159 16.11 -10.35 -10.70
C ARG A 159 15.32 -9.32 -9.89
N ILE A 160 15.94 -8.69 -8.90
CA ILE A 160 15.27 -7.74 -8.02
C ILE A 160 15.43 -6.33 -8.59
N ALA A 161 14.30 -5.68 -8.90
CA ALA A 161 14.26 -4.27 -9.26
C ALA A 161 13.56 -3.49 -8.14
N VAL A 162 14.08 -2.32 -7.74
CA VAL A 162 13.39 -1.46 -6.79
C VAL A 162 12.56 -0.44 -7.56
N VAL A 163 11.24 -0.52 -7.43
CA VAL A 163 10.30 0.48 -7.97
C VAL A 163 9.38 0.91 -6.83
N PRO A 164 9.58 2.09 -6.25
CA PRO A 164 8.75 2.58 -5.17
C PRO A 164 7.28 2.71 -5.54
N ASN A 165 6.40 2.54 -4.55
CA ASN A 165 5.01 2.93 -4.70
C ASN A 165 4.92 4.44 -4.98
N GLY A 166 3.94 4.80 -5.78
CA GLY A 166 3.74 6.14 -6.31
C GLY A 166 2.48 6.80 -5.75
N ILE A 167 2.49 8.12 -5.65
CA ILE A 167 1.43 8.93 -5.03
C ILE A 167 0.97 10.01 -6.00
N ASP A 168 -0.34 10.22 -5.99
CA ASP A 168 -1.00 11.31 -6.69
C ASP A 168 -0.89 12.61 -5.85
N LEU A 169 0.24 13.31 -6.00
CA LEU A 169 0.54 14.50 -5.17
C LEU A 169 -0.53 15.60 -5.27
N PRO A 170 -1.03 15.97 -6.47
CA PRO A 170 -2.09 16.97 -6.58
C PRO A 170 -3.35 16.59 -5.80
N ARG A 171 -3.72 15.31 -5.80
CA ARG A 171 -4.92 14.81 -5.12
C ARG A 171 -4.85 14.98 -3.60
N PHE A 172 -3.67 14.85 -3.00
CA PHE A 172 -3.48 14.95 -1.54
C PHE A 172 -3.15 16.36 -1.06
N ARG A 173 -2.97 17.33 -1.95
CA ARG A 173 -2.60 18.70 -1.56
C ARG A 173 -3.59 19.28 -0.53
N PHE A 174 -3.06 19.86 0.53
CA PHE A 174 -3.87 20.50 1.56
C PHE A 174 -4.79 21.59 1.00
N ASP A 175 -6.04 21.57 1.44
CA ASP A 175 -7.08 22.54 1.08
C ASP A 175 -7.85 22.96 2.36
N PRO A 176 -7.76 24.24 2.79
CA PRO A 176 -8.48 24.74 3.96
C PRO A 176 -10.00 24.62 3.87
N ASP A 177 -10.59 24.77 2.69
CA ASP A 177 -12.04 24.65 2.50
C ASP A 177 -12.49 23.20 2.60
N ARG A 178 -11.72 22.29 1.97
CA ARG A 178 -11.92 20.84 2.14
C ARG A 178 -11.84 20.45 3.61
N ARG A 179 -10.83 20.92 4.34
CA ARG A 179 -10.69 20.69 5.78
C ARG A 179 -11.93 21.14 6.55
N ARG A 180 -12.38 22.38 6.36
CA ARG A 180 -13.56 22.93 7.06
C ARG A 180 -14.80 22.08 6.80
N ARG A 181 -15.08 21.75 5.54
CA ARG A 181 -16.24 20.92 5.16
C ARG A 181 -16.16 19.52 5.77
N THR A 182 -15.00 18.88 5.72
CA THR A 182 -14.82 17.54 6.28
C THR A 182 -14.98 17.54 7.80
N ARG A 183 -14.39 18.50 8.51
CA ARG A 183 -14.53 18.60 9.98
C ARG A 183 -15.97 18.77 10.43
N ARG A 184 -16.71 19.66 9.76
CA ARG A 184 -18.16 19.83 10.00
C ARG A 184 -18.93 18.53 9.74
N ARG A 185 -18.63 17.84 8.64
CA ARG A 185 -19.28 16.57 8.28
C ARG A 185 -18.98 15.44 9.28
N LEU A 186 -17.80 15.45 9.88
CA LEU A 186 -17.39 14.50 10.92
C LEU A 186 -17.91 14.86 12.32
N GLY A 187 -18.58 16.01 12.49
CA GLY A 187 -19.02 16.49 13.80
C GLY A 187 -17.87 16.83 14.76
N LEU A 188 -16.69 17.16 14.22
CA LEU A 188 -15.53 17.54 15.03
C LEU A 188 -15.73 18.96 15.62
N PRO A 189 -15.42 19.19 16.90
CA PRO A 189 -15.37 20.53 17.48
C PRO A 189 -14.42 21.47 16.71
N ASP A 190 -14.70 22.78 16.77
CA ASP A 190 -13.91 23.78 16.05
C ASP A 190 -12.45 23.86 16.54
N ASP A 191 -12.24 23.65 17.84
CA ASP A 191 -10.93 23.64 18.52
C ASP A 191 -10.26 22.25 18.54
N ALA A 192 -10.89 21.24 17.94
CA ALA A 192 -10.38 19.87 17.96
C ALA A 192 -9.01 19.76 17.29
N TYR A 193 -8.07 19.17 18.04
CA TYR A 193 -6.77 18.73 17.54
C TYR A 193 -6.84 17.26 17.13
N VAL A 194 -6.83 17.01 15.82
CA VAL A 194 -7.18 15.71 15.23
C VAL A 194 -5.92 14.90 14.91
N ILE A 195 -5.74 13.79 15.63
CA ILE A 195 -4.74 12.76 15.39
C ILE A 195 -5.30 11.77 14.38
N GLY A 196 -4.65 11.61 13.25
CA GLY A 196 -5.02 10.63 12.23
C GLY A 196 -4.31 9.30 12.40
N GLY A 197 -5.04 8.20 12.33
CA GLY A 197 -4.49 6.85 12.12
C GLY A 197 -5.06 6.27 10.84
N ILE A 198 -4.25 6.14 9.78
CA ILE A 198 -4.70 5.67 8.46
C ILE A 198 -4.14 4.27 8.19
N GLY A 199 -5.03 3.33 7.90
CA GLY A 199 -4.66 1.99 7.46
C GLY A 199 -5.68 0.93 7.86
N ARG A 200 -5.42 -0.31 7.43
CA ARG A 200 -6.26 -1.47 7.82
C ARG A 200 -6.27 -1.64 9.34
N LEU A 201 -7.45 -1.78 9.94
CA LEU A 201 -7.62 -2.07 11.36
C LEU A 201 -7.24 -3.54 11.62
N ALA A 202 -5.95 -3.79 11.77
CA ALA A 202 -5.36 -5.10 11.99
C ALA A 202 -4.33 -5.03 13.13
N PRO A 203 -4.04 -6.15 13.83
CA PRO A 203 -3.20 -6.13 15.04
C PRO A 203 -1.81 -5.54 14.79
N GLY A 204 -1.24 -5.78 13.61
CA GLY A 204 0.08 -5.27 13.22
C GLY A 204 0.15 -3.74 13.11
N LYS A 205 -0.98 -3.05 12.88
CA LYS A 205 -1.00 -1.58 12.83
C LYS A 205 -1.01 -0.92 14.19
N ARG A 206 -1.30 -1.68 15.26
CA ARG A 206 -1.15 -1.23 16.66
C ARG A 206 -1.94 0.05 16.99
N PHE A 207 -3.10 0.26 16.36
CA PHE A 207 -3.92 1.44 16.63
C PHE A 207 -4.41 1.53 18.08
N ASN A 208 -4.40 0.42 18.83
CA ASN A 208 -4.63 0.41 20.27
C ASN A 208 -3.64 1.33 21.02
N VAL A 209 -2.40 1.48 20.53
CA VAL A 209 -1.42 2.42 21.10
C VAL A 209 -1.92 3.86 20.99
N LEU A 210 -2.53 4.25 19.87
CA LEU A 210 -3.08 5.60 19.71
C LEU A 210 -4.30 5.83 20.59
N VAL A 211 -5.16 4.82 20.74
CA VAL A 211 -6.34 4.90 21.64
C VAL A 211 -5.89 5.13 23.08
N HIS A 212 -4.90 4.38 23.57
CA HIS A 212 -4.36 4.61 24.91
C HIS A 212 -3.59 5.93 25.03
N ALA A 213 -2.86 6.35 23.97
CA ALA A 213 -2.16 7.63 23.97
C ALA A 213 -3.16 8.80 24.07
N LEU A 214 -4.34 8.69 23.44
CA LEU A 214 -5.42 9.67 23.54
C LEU A 214 -5.91 9.86 24.99
N ALA A 215 -5.91 8.79 25.78
CA ALA A 215 -6.28 8.86 27.20
C ALA A 215 -5.27 9.64 28.06
N ARG A 216 -4.03 9.84 27.56
CA ARG A 216 -3.00 10.68 28.20
C ARG A 216 -3.01 12.13 27.71
N LEU A 217 -3.87 12.47 26.74
CA LEU A 217 -3.90 13.78 26.09
C LEU A 217 -5.12 14.60 26.55
N PRO A 218 -5.01 15.95 26.56
CA PRO A 218 -6.12 16.86 26.86
C PRO A 218 -7.40 16.59 26.07
N LEU A 219 -8.55 17.00 26.61
CA LEU A 219 -9.89 16.66 26.10
C LEU A 219 -10.19 17.13 24.67
N ASP A 220 -9.52 18.17 24.22
CA ASP A 220 -9.61 18.73 22.87
C ASP A 220 -8.82 17.92 21.80
N HIS A 221 -8.10 16.87 22.20
CA HIS A 221 -7.52 15.92 21.26
C HIS A 221 -8.56 14.88 20.84
N TRP A 222 -8.61 14.62 19.53
CA TRP A 222 -9.49 13.65 18.91
C TRP A 222 -8.68 12.66 18.09
N LEU A 223 -9.13 11.41 18.02
CA LEU A 223 -8.51 10.38 17.19
C LEU A 223 -9.45 10.01 16.04
N LEU A 224 -8.97 10.17 14.82
CA LEU A 224 -9.64 9.80 13.59
C LEU A 224 -8.97 8.56 13.00
N LEU A 225 -9.61 7.40 13.14
CA LEU A 225 -9.17 6.13 12.57
C LEU A 225 -9.83 5.91 11.22
N VAL A 226 -8.99 5.85 10.17
CA VAL A 226 -9.40 5.74 8.78
C VAL A 226 -8.99 4.40 8.21
N GLY A 227 -9.99 3.65 7.75
CA GLY A 227 -9.85 2.25 7.32
C GLY A 227 -10.79 1.34 8.12
N GLY A 228 -10.87 0.08 7.72
CA GLY A 228 -11.59 -0.96 8.44
C GLY A 228 -10.75 -2.22 8.55
N GLY A 229 -11.33 -3.25 9.17
CA GLY A 229 -10.67 -4.51 9.43
C GLY A 229 -11.16 -5.16 10.72
N GLY A 230 -10.69 -6.38 10.98
CA GLY A 230 -11.18 -7.22 12.08
C GLY A 230 -10.96 -6.64 13.49
N GLU A 231 -10.05 -5.68 13.65
CA GLU A 231 -9.77 -5.06 14.96
C GLU A 231 -10.74 -3.95 15.35
N GLU A 232 -11.69 -3.55 14.49
CA GLU A 232 -12.56 -2.40 14.79
C GLU A 232 -13.31 -2.58 16.12
N ASN A 233 -13.94 -3.74 16.32
CA ASN A 233 -14.66 -4.04 17.56
C ASN A 233 -13.74 -4.06 18.80
N ALA A 234 -12.51 -4.54 18.64
CA ALA A 234 -11.53 -4.54 19.72
C ALA A 234 -11.12 -3.10 20.07
N LEU A 235 -10.83 -2.27 19.07
CA LEU A 235 -10.46 -0.87 19.26
C LEU A 235 -11.60 -0.05 19.88
N ARG A 236 -12.85 -0.30 19.50
CA ARG A 236 -14.02 0.34 20.13
C ARG A 236 -14.13 -0.01 21.60
N ARG A 237 -13.97 -1.30 21.97
CA ARG A 237 -13.91 -1.72 23.39
C ARG A 237 -12.78 -1.05 24.14
N THR A 238 -11.57 -1.05 23.56
CA THR A 238 -10.41 -0.36 24.14
C THR A 238 -10.68 1.13 24.37
N ALA A 239 -11.36 1.81 23.45
CA ALA A 239 -11.72 3.22 23.60
C ALA A 239 -12.73 3.46 24.74
N HIS A 240 -13.71 2.55 24.90
CA HIS A 240 -14.63 2.58 26.05
C HIS A 240 -13.91 2.33 27.38
N GLU A 241 -13.09 1.28 27.45
CA GLU A 241 -12.32 0.93 28.67
C GLU A 241 -11.33 2.04 29.07
N ALA A 242 -10.75 2.73 28.08
CA ALA A 242 -9.85 3.86 28.31
C ALA A 242 -10.57 5.19 28.59
N GLY A 243 -11.92 5.23 28.54
CA GLY A 243 -12.71 6.44 28.81
C GLY A 243 -12.58 7.52 27.72
N VAL A 244 -12.29 7.13 26.47
CA VAL A 244 -12.08 8.06 25.35
C VAL A 244 -13.00 7.81 24.16
N ALA A 245 -14.00 6.94 24.30
CA ALA A 245 -14.90 6.55 23.20
C ALA A 245 -15.51 7.75 22.47
N ASP A 246 -15.94 8.79 23.19
CA ASP A 246 -16.54 10.00 22.61
C ASP A 246 -15.56 10.89 21.82
N ARG A 247 -14.26 10.57 21.87
CA ARG A 247 -13.18 11.29 21.18
C ARG A 247 -12.52 10.45 20.07
N VAL A 248 -13.05 9.26 19.78
CA VAL A 248 -12.54 8.37 18.71
C VAL A 248 -13.57 8.22 17.61
N LEU A 249 -13.23 8.68 16.41
CA LEU A 249 -14.03 8.54 15.21
C LEU A 249 -13.48 7.41 14.34
N PHE A 250 -14.33 6.44 14.02
CA PHE A 250 -14.03 5.36 13.08
C PHE A 250 -14.76 5.64 11.77
N THR A 251 -14.03 5.81 10.67
CA THR A 251 -14.63 6.12 9.36
C THR A 251 -14.94 4.89 8.52
N GLY A 252 -14.37 3.73 8.85
CA GLY A 252 -14.42 2.53 8.02
C GLY A 252 -13.56 2.63 6.74
N GLU A 253 -13.61 1.58 5.91
CA GLU A 253 -12.86 1.49 4.63
C GLU A 253 -13.42 2.41 3.54
N ARG A 254 -14.74 2.60 3.56
CA ARG A 254 -15.49 3.56 2.75
C ARG A 254 -16.43 4.27 3.72
N PRO A 255 -16.13 5.50 4.15
CA PRO A 255 -17.08 6.23 4.97
C PRO A 255 -18.37 6.39 4.18
N TYR A 256 -19.48 6.08 4.81
CA TYR A 256 -20.83 6.41 4.35
C TYR A 256 -21.48 7.24 5.44
N VAL A 257 -22.33 8.17 5.03
CA VAL A 257 -23.17 8.93 5.97
C VAL A 257 -24.49 8.17 6.16
N PRO A 258 -25.17 8.28 7.31
CA PRO A 258 -26.45 7.62 7.55
C PRO A 258 -27.54 7.88 6.50
N ASP A 259 -27.39 8.95 5.71
CA ASP A 259 -28.28 9.32 4.59
C ASP A 259 -28.00 8.56 3.28
N GLY A 260 -27.05 7.62 3.27
CA GLY A 260 -26.70 6.80 2.11
C GLY A 260 -25.72 7.47 1.13
N THR A 261 -25.26 8.69 1.39
CA THR A 261 -24.28 9.37 0.53
C THR A 261 -22.84 8.89 0.80
N PRO A 262 -21.95 8.89 -0.22
CA PRO A 262 -20.54 8.61 -0.02
C PRO A 262 -19.94 9.62 0.96
N GLY A 263 -19.32 9.11 2.03
CA GLY A 263 -18.58 9.88 3.01
C GLY A 263 -17.32 10.54 2.43
N PRO A 264 -16.61 11.34 3.24
CA PRO A 264 -15.40 12.04 2.80
C PRO A 264 -14.31 11.05 2.34
N ASP A 265 -13.69 11.32 1.19
CA ASP A 265 -12.59 10.49 0.69
C ASP A 265 -11.30 10.64 1.53
N LEU A 266 -10.32 9.76 1.29
CA LEU A 266 -9.08 9.74 2.05
C LEU A 266 -8.33 11.10 2.05
N PRO A 267 -8.13 11.81 0.91
CA PRO A 267 -7.58 13.16 0.92
C PRO A 267 -8.37 14.17 1.77
N SER A 268 -9.70 14.07 1.78
CA SER A 268 -10.56 14.91 2.63
C SER A 268 -10.37 14.63 4.11
N LEU A 269 -10.26 13.35 4.48
CA LEU A 269 -9.96 12.93 5.85
C LEU A 269 -8.55 13.35 6.28
N ALA A 270 -7.54 13.19 5.42
CA ALA A 270 -6.18 13.67 5.68
C ALA A 270 -6.15 15.20 5.89
N SER A 271 -6.90 15.96 5.09
CA SER A 271 -7.01 17.41 5.27
C SER A 271 -7.66 17.81 6.61
N ALA A 272 -8.53 16.96 7.16
CA ALA A 272 -9.17 17.18 8.46
C ALA A 272 -8.22 16.97 9.65
N MET A 273 -7.10 16.25 9.46
CA MET A 273 -6.13 15.93 10.50
C MET A 273 -5.17 17.10 10.80
N ASP A 274 -4.59 17.07 11.99
CA ASP A 274 -3.51 17.96 12.42
C ASP A 274 -2.15 17.27 12.46
N VAL A 275 -2.15 15.97 12.75
CA VAL A 275 -0.96 15.12 12.74
C VAL A 275 -1.37 13.72 12.31
N LEU A 276 -0.55 13.05 11.51
CA LEU A 276 -0.68 11.61 11.30
C LEU A 276 0.19 10.88 12.34
N ALA A 277 -0.36 9.86 12.99
CA ALA A 277 0.38 8.94 13.84
C ALA A 277 0.25 7.50 13.32
N SER A 278 1.39 6.84 13.08
CA SER A 278 1.47 5.45 12.64
C SER A 278 2.34 4.63 13.60
N PRO A 279 1.75 3.94 14.58
CA PRO A 279 2.49 3.14 15.55
C PRO A 279 2.90 1.76 15.01
N SER A 280 2.69 1.48 13.72
CA SER A 280 3.06 0.21 13.10
C SER A 280 4.57 -0.03 13.23
N PRO A 281 5.02 -1.08 13.93
CA PRO A 281 6.44 -1.36 14.12
C PRO A 281 7.09 -1.91 12.83
N GLU A 282 6.26 -2.36 11.89
CA GLU A 282 6.69 -2.94 10.64
C GLU A 282 5.83 -2.43 9.48
N GLU A 283 6.50 -1.99 8.41
CA GLU A 283 5.88 -1.60 7.15
C GLU A 283 6.68 -2.19 5.97
N ALA A 284 6.03 -2.38 4.82
CA ALA A 284 6.72 -2.69 3.57
C ALA A 284 7.17 -1.41 2.83
N PHE A 285 6.38 -0.34 2.97
CA PHE A 285 6.62 0.96 2.33
C PHE A 285 6.20 2.11 3.26
N GLY A 286 4.95 2.09 3.73
CA GLY A 286 4.36 3.19 4.51
C GLY A 286 3.57 4.18 3.67
N LEU A 287 2.69 3.68 2.78
CA LEU A 287 1.93 4.51 1.82
C LEU A 287 1.15 5.63 2.52
N ALA A 288 0.43 5.31 3.60
CA ALA A 288 -0.33 6.28 4.39
C ALA A 288 0.54 7.41 4.97
N ILE A 289 1.79 7.12 5.34
CA ILE A 289 2.74 8.11 5.85
C ILE A 289 3.12 9.08 4.74
N VAL A 290 3.45 8.56 3.55
CA VAL A 290 3.85 9.42 2.43
C VAL A 290 2.65 10.19 1.86
N GLU A 291 1.43 9.63 1.88
CA GLU A 291 0.18 10.34 1.55
C GLU A 291 -0.12 11.49 2.53
N ALA A 292 0.13 11.29 3.83
CA ALA A 292 0.02 12.34 4.83
C ALA A 292 1.08 13.44 4.64
N LEU A 293 2.31 13.06 4.29
CA LEU A 293 3.34 14.03 3.89
C LEU A 293 2.93 14.81 2.64
N ALA A 294 2.31 14.16 1.65
CA ALA A 294 1.75 14.84 0.48
C ALA A 294 0.62 15.82 0.85
N SER A 295 -0.05 15.59 1.98
CA SER A 295 -1.03 16.51 2.58
C SER A 295 -0.39 17.61 3.44
N GLY A 296 0.94 17.66 3.49
CA GLY A 296 1.71 18.59 4.33
C GLY A 296 1.51 18.39 5.83
N LEU A 297 1.05 17.21 6.26
CA LEU A 297 0.87 16.90 7.67
C LEU A 297 2.22 16.63 8.34
N PRO A 298 2.41 17.06 9.59
CA PRO A 298 3.36 16.43 10.49
C PRO A 298 3.05 14.94 10.64
N VAL A 299 4.07 14.10 10.60
CA VAL A 299 3.94 12.64 10.75
C VAL A 299 4.77 12.13 11.92
N LEU A 300 4.15 11.28 12.73
CA LEU A 300 4.79 10.50 13.78
C LEU A 300 4.70 9.03 13.39
N TYR A 301 5.83 8.33 13.31
CA TYR A 301 5.82 6.94 12.83
C TYR A 301 6.80 6.04 13.60
N ALA A 302 6.48 4.76 13.76
CA ALA A 302 7.39 3.80 14.37
C ALA A 302 8.35 3.17 13.35
N SER A 303 7.84 2.80 12.18
CA SER A 303 8.64 2.34 11.03
C SER A 303 8.06 2.87 9.73
N CYS A 304 8.93 3.33 8.82
CA CYS A 304 8.54 3.72 7.48
C CYS A 304 9.71 3.60 6.50
N PRO A 305 9.83 2.48 5.76
CA PRO A 305 10.88 2.30 4.78
C PRO A 305 10.96 3.43 3.74
N ALA A 306 9.82 3.95 3.29
CA ALA A 306 9.80 5.07 2.33
C ALA A 306 10.41 6.38 2.87
N ILE A 307 10.58 6.53 4.18
CA ILE A 307 11.26 7.71 4.75
C ILE A 307 12.65 7.35 5.23
N GLU A 308 12.83 6.17 5.81
CA GLU A 308 14.10 5.66 6.31
C GLU A 308 15.11 5.38 5.18
N ASP A 309 14.64 5.01 4.00
CA ASP A 309 15.49 4.73 2.83
C ASP A 309 15.88 6.00 2.05
N LEU A 310 15.37 7.19 2.43
CA LEU A 310 15.73 8.47 1.78
C LEU A 310 16.99 9.09 2.39
N PRO A 311 17.78 9.85 1.60
CA PRO A 311 18.92 10.60 2.11
C PRO A 311 18.52 11.61 3.20
N PRO A 312 19.31 11.78 4.28
CA PRO A 312 18.99 12.67 5.41
C PRO A 312 18.72 14.14 5.05
N GLN A 313 19.20 14.60 3.89
CA GLN A 313 19.04 15.98 3.42
C GLN A 313 17.61 16.29 2.93
N GLN A 314 16.76 15.27 2.72
CA GLN A 314 15.35 15.47 2.38
C GLN A 314 14.52 15.64 3.66
N SER A 315 14.55 16.85 4.22
CA SER A 315 13.78 17.19 5.43
C SER A 315 12.28 17.03 5.19
N ALA A 316 11.69 15.97 5.76
CA ALA A 316 10.26 15.80 5.87
C ALA A 316 9.81 16.21 7.28
N PRO A 317 8.59 16.75 7.47
CA PRO A 317 7.99 16.91 8.80
C PRO A 317 7.58 15.55 9.40
N ALA A 318 8.46 14.54 9.33
CA ALA A 318 8.27 13.20 9.81
C ALA A 318 9.24 12.94 10.97
N ARG A 319 8.75 12.40 12.08
CA ARG A 319 9.56 12.00 13.24
C ARG A 319 9.32 10.53 13.56
N ARG A 320 10.43 9.79 13.67
CA ARG A 320 10.41 8.43 14.19
C ARG A 320 10.14 8.44 15.69
N VAL A 321 9.21 7.62 16.15
CA VAL A 321 8.76 7.51 17.55
C VAL A 321 8.74 6.03 17.92
N PRO A 322 9.36 5.60 19.03
CA PRO A 322 9.23 4.21 19.49
C PRO A 322 7.77 3.77 19.61
N CYS A 323 7.47 2.49 19.33
CA CYS A 323 6.12 1.95 19.42
C CYS A 323 5.69 1.80 20.89
N GLY A 324 5.24 2.89 21.51
CA GLY A 324 4.77 2.92 22.89
C GLY A 324 3.78 4.04 23.15
N VAL A 325 2.93 3.85 24.17
CA VAL A 325 1.80 4.74 24.48
C VAL A 325 2.29 6.12 24.91
N GLU A 326 3.23 6.16 25.85
CA GLU A 326 3.74 7.40 26.42
C GLU A 326 4.58 8.16 25.39
N GLU A 327 5.35 7.45 24.56
CA GLU A 327 6.14 8.04 23.48
C GLU A 327 5.26 8.70 22.42
N PHE A 328 4.17 8.05 22.01
CA PHE A 328 3.23 8.65 21.05
C PHE A 328 2.45 9.81 21.68
N ALA A 329 2.03 9.73 22.94
CA ALA A 329 1.36 10.82 23.63
C ALA A 329 2.27 12.06 23.75
N ALA A 330 3.50 11.88 24.26
CA ALA A 330 4.49 12.94 24.36
C ALA A 330 4.83 13.52 22.98
N ALA A 331 4.93 12.66 21.96
CA ALA A 331 5.20 13.09 20.61
C ALA A 331 4.07 13.97 20.04
N VAL A 332 2.80 13.56 20.22
CA VAL A 332 1.63 14.35 19.79
C VAL A 332 1.59 15.69 20.51
N ALA A 333 1.76 15.71 21.83
CA ALA A 333 1.76 16.94 22.62
C ALA A 333 2.86 17.91 22.16
N ALA A 334 4.08 17.40 21.93
CA ALA A 334 5.20 18.20 21.45
C ALA A 334 4.95 18.76 20.03
N THR A 335 4.31 17.99 19.14
CA THR A 335 3.93 18.48 17.80
C THR A 335 2.90 19.59 17.91
N ARG A 336 1.89 19.43 18.77
CA ARG A 336 0.86 20.46 18.99
C ARG A 336 1.44 21.75 19.58
N ALA A 337 2.36 21.65 20.54
CA ALA A 337 2.97 22.80 21.20
C ALA A 337 3.79 23.70 20.24
N ARG A 338 4.27 23.15 19.12
CA ARG A 338 4.94 23.94 18.07
C ARG A 338 3.98 24.84 17.28
N GLY A 339 2.67 24.64 17.42
CA GLY A 339 1.65 25.41 16.72
C GLY A 339 1.47 24.99 15.25
N PRO A 340 0.51 25.61 14.56
CA PRO A 340 0.25 25.33 13.15
C PRO A 340 1.45 25.73 12.28
N ALA A 341 1.94 24.80 11.47
CA ALA A 341 2.95 25.05 10.46
C ALA A 341 2.31 25.18 9.06
N PRO A 342 2.95 25.89 8.12
CA PRO A 342 2.61 25.77 6.71
C PRO A 342 2.60 24.30 6.28
N ARG A 343 1.70 23.94 5.36
CA ARG A 343 1.53 22.57 4.85
C ARG A 343 2.01 22.42 3.40
N PRO A 344 3.28 22.71 3.07
CA PRO A 344 3.80 22.46 1.73
C PRO A 344 3.98 20.95 1.50
N VAL A 345 3.95 20.53 0.24
CA VAL A 345 4.33 19.16 -0.16
C VAL A 345 5.86 19.03 -0.04
N PRO A 346 6.40 18.23 0.90
CA PRO A 346 7.83 18.09 1.10
C PRO A 346 8.49 17.34 -0.05
N GLU A 347 9.80 17.53 -0.23
CA GLU A 347 10.58 16.86 -1.28
C GLU A 347 10.49 15.33 -1.18
N ALA A 348 10.50 14.79 0.05
CA ALA A 348 10.31 13.37 0.30
C ALA A 348 9.02 12.82 -0.34
N ALA A 349 7.90 13.56 -0.28
CA ALA A 349 6.66 13.15 -0.96
C ALA A 349 6.81 13.26 -2.48
N ARG A 350 7.46 14.33 -2.98
CA ARG A 350 7.73 14.51 -4.42
C ARG A 350 8.57 13.40 -5.03
N HIS A 351 9.49 12.84 -4.25
CA HIS A 351 10.31 11.70 -4.65
C HIS A 351 9.46 10.51 -5.12
N TYR A 352 8.28 10.32 -4.50
CA TYR A 352 7.33 9.23 -4.75
C TYR A 352 6.17 9.65 -5.66
N CYS A 353 6.36 10.63 -6.54
CA CYS A 353 5.34 10.96 -7.55
C CYS A 353 5.01 9.74 -8.42
N ILE A 354 3.72 9.48 -8.66
CA ILE A 354 3.27 8.32 -9.43
C ILE A 354 3.87 8.24 -10.84
N THR A 355 4.08 9.36 -11.52
CA THR A 355 4.65 9.40 -12.87
C THR A 355 6.08 8.86 -12.90
N ARG A 356 6.85 9.10 -11.83
CA ARG A 356 8.20 8.54 -11.68
C ARG A 356 8.17 7.03 -11.47
N SER A 357 7.31 6.55 -10.57
CA SER A 357 7.13 5.11 -10.34
C SER A 357 6.67 4.38 -11.61
N ALA A 358 5.74 4.97 -12.37
CA ALA A 358 5.27 4.42 -13.64
C ALA A 358 6.40 4.36 -14.68
N ALA A 359 7.21 5.41 -14.81
CA ALA A 359 8.36 5.43 -15.73
C ALA A 359 9.42 4.37 -15.36
N GLN A 360 9.71 4.20 -14.07
CA GLN A 360 10.62 3.16 -13.60
C GLN A 360 10.07 1.75 -13.87
N LEU A 361 8.77 1.54 -13.64
CA LEU A 361 8.10 0.27 -13.93
C LEU A 361 8.13 -0.07 -15.43
N MET A 362 7.95 0.94 -16.29
CA MET A 362 8.10 0.77 -17.74
C MET A 362 9.51 0.33 -18.13
N GLY A 363 10.55 0.82 -17.46
CA GLY A 363 11.92 0.32 -17.64
C GLY A 363 12.03 -1.19 -17.35
N VAL A 364 11.38 -1.65 -16.28
CA VAL A 364 11.32 -3.10 -15.95
C VAL A 364 10.54 -3.88 -17.01
N TYR A 365 9.43 -3.35 -17.51
CA TYR A 365 8.64 -4.01 -18.55
C TYR A 365 9.42 -4.15 -19.85
N THR A 366 10.05 -3.07 -20.31
CA THR A 366 10.88 -3.10 -21.53
C THR A 366 12.00 -4.11 -21.40
N ALA A 367 12.70 -4.14 -20.25
CA ALA A 367 13.74 -5.14 -20.01
C ALA A 367 13.20 -6.58 -19.95
N ALA A 368 11.98 -6.79 -19.44
CA ALA A 368 11.37 -8.11 -19.34
C ALA A 368 10.86 -8.66 -20.68
N VAL A 369 10.38 -7.78 -21.57
CA VAL A 369 9.89 -8.13 -22.92
C VAL A 369 11.03 -8.28 -23.92
N SER A 370 12.10 -7.51 -23.77
CA SER A 370 13.27 -7.63 -24.64
C SER A 370 13.81 -9.08 -24.64
N PRO A 371 14.00 -9.69 -25.82
CA PRO A 371 14.73 -10.94 -25.90
C PRO A 371 16.14 -10.64 -25.39
N SER A 372 16.50 -11.21 -24.25
CA SER A 372 17.87 -11.17 -23.76
C SER A 372 18.80 -11.60 -24.89
N SER A 373 19.60 -10.68 -25.43
CA SER A 373 20.79 -11.02 -26.19
C SER A 373 21.60 -12.01 -25.36
N PRO A 374 22.03 -13.15 -25.92
CA PRO A 374 23.01 -13.98 -25.25
C PRO A 374 24.35 -13.22 -25.31
N SER A 375 24.72 -12.59 -24.21
CA SER A 375 26.04 -11.98 -24.00
C SER A 375 26.48 -12.35 -22.58
N LEU A 376 27.62 -12.98 -22.30
CA LEU A 376 28.77 -13.41 -23.10
C LEU A 376 29.32 -14.66 -22.40
N GLN A 377 29.19 -15.83 -23.00
CA GLN A 377 30.16 -16.90 -22.82
C GLN A 377 30.84 -17.10 -24.18
N GLY A 378 31.66 -16.11 -24.53
CA GLY A 378 32.75 -16.32 -25.46
C GLY A 378 33.74 -17.25 -24.77
N ALA A 379 33.99 -18.38 -25.41
CA ALA A 379 34.84 -19.47 -24.96
C ALA A 379 36.35 -19.12 -25.11
N PRO A 380 37.26 -20.08 -24.93
CA PRO A 380 38.41 -20.00 -24.04
C PRO A 380 39.66 -19.42 -24.71
N SER A 381 40.63 -18.99 -23.90
CA SER A 381 42.01 -18.86 -24.34
C SER A 381 42.93 -19.37 -23.23
N THR A 382 43.48 -20.54 -23.52
CA THR A 382 44.82 -21.08 -23.17
C THR A 382 45.70 -20.28 -22.24
#